data_AF-A0A4P5ZYZ7-F1
#
_entry.id   AF-A0A4P5ZYZ7-F1
#
_cell.length_a   1.000
_cell.length_b   1.000
_cell.length_c   1.000
_cell.angle_alpha   90.00
_cell.angle_beta   90.00
_cell.angle_gamma   90.00
#
_symmetry.space_group_name_H-M   'P 1'
#
loop_
_entity.id
_entity.type
_entity.pdbx_description
1 polymer ?
#
loop_
_entity_poly.entity_id
_entity_poly.type
_entity_poly.pdbx_seq_one_letter_code
_entity_poly.pdbx_strand_id
1 'polypeptide(L)' 'MLITEPSVSVERLVNQIFCSRKITRNDQRLLMSLLLSKDSLSVEEHSYIDQVFERLRRGLIHVVD' A
#
# COMPACT_ATOMS: atom_id res chain seq x y z
N MET A 1 -7.02 25.39 15.27
CA MET A 1 -7.52 24.83 14.01
C MET A 1 -6.67 23.60 13.72
N LEU A 2 -7.16 22.40 14.06
CA LEU A 2 -6.41 21.17 13.80
C LEU A 2 -6.53 20.87 12.31
N ILE A 3 -5.50 21.19 11.55
CA ILE A 3 -5.36 20.73 10.17
C ILE A 3 -5.07 19.23 10.30
N THR A 4 -6.10 18.39 10.18
CA THR A 4 -5.91 16.96 9.95
C THR A 4 -5.27 16.82 8.58
N GLU A 5 -3.95 16.63 8.57
CA GLU A 5 -3.26 16.11 7.39
C GLU A 5 -4.03 14.87 6.91
N PRO A 6 -4.26 14.70 5.59
CA PRO A 6 -4.91 13.51 5.10
C PRO A 6 -4.00 12.33 5.44
N SER A 7 -4.32 11.60 6.51
CA SER A 7 -3.59 10.41 6.90
C SER A 7 -3.66 9.44 5.72
N VAL A 8 -2.51 9.20 5.09
CA VAL A 8 -2.42 8.22 4.01
C VAL A 8 -2.63 6.85 4.65
N SER A 9 -3.79 6.26 4.44
CA SER A 9 -4.09 4.90 4.91
C SER A 9 -3.48 3.85 3.98
N VAL A 10 -3.22 2.65 4.51
CA VAL A 10 -2.75 1.50 3.72
C VAL A 10 -3.72 1.23 2.57
N GLU A 11 -5.02 1.21 2.84
CA GLU A 11 -6.07 1.04 1.84
C GLU A 11 -5.95 2.04 0.68
N ARG A 12 -5.79 3.32 0.98
CA ARG A 12 -5.74 4.37 -0.05
C ARG A 12 -4.53 4.18 -0.97
N LEU A 13 -3.37 3.86 -0.39
CA LEU A 13 -2.15 3.62 -1.15
C LEU A 13 -2.27 2.37 -2.02
N VAL A 14 -2.83 1.29 -1.48
CA VAL A 14 -3.08 0.03 -2.22
C VAL A 14 -4.05 0.25 -3.37
N ASN A 15 -5.13 1.00 -3.15
CA ASN A 15 -6.07 1.37 -4.21
C ASN A 15 -5.40 2.19 -5.32
N GLN A 16 -4.48 3.11 -4.98
CA GLN A 16 -3.72 3.85 -5.98
C GLN A 16 -2.83 2.93 -6.83
N ILE A 17 -2.13 1.98 -6.20
CA ILE A 17 -1.32 0.97 -6.89
C ILE A 17 -2.18 0.11 -7.82
N PHE A 18 -3.37 -0.30 -7.38
CA PHE A 18 -4.28 -1.13 -8.18
C PHE A 18 -4.85 -0.38 -9.38
N CYS A 19 -5.23 0.88 -9.19
CA CYS A 19 -5.73 1.73 -10.26
C CYS A 19 -4.65 2.04 -11.31
N SER A 20 -3.42 2.33 -10.87
CA SER A 20 -2.30 2.62 -11.77
C SER A 20 -1.69 1.37 -12.41
N ARG A 21 -1.95 0.18 -11.84
CA ARG A 21 -1.29 -1.11 -12.14
C ARG A 21 0.23 -1.02 -12.02
N LYS A 22 0.71 -0.12 -11.18
CA LYS A 22 2.12 0.18 -10.98
C LYS A 22 2.40 0.31 -9.51
N ILE A 23 3.53 -0.22 -9.09
CA ILE A 23 4.09 0.06 -7.77
C ILE A 23 5.49 0.63 -7.94
N THR A 24 5.68 1.87 -7.49
CA THR A 24 6.98 2.53 -7.51
C THR A 24 7.79 2.15 -6.27
N ARG A 25 9.10 2.39 -6.28
CA ARG A 25 9.94 2.35 -5.07
C ARG A 25 9.41 3.23 -3.95
N ASN A 26 8.81 4.38 -4.30
CA ASN A 26 8.25 5.30 -3.31
C ASN A 26 6.98 4.73 -2.65
N ASP A 27 6.10 4.11 -3.45
CA ASP A 27 4.91 3.43 -2.92
C ASP A 27 5.30 2.31 -1.95
N GLN A 28 6.30 1.50 -2.31
CA GLN A 28 6.82 0.46 -1.42
C GLN A 28 7.33 1.03 -0.09
N ARG A 29 8.11 2.11 -0.13
CA ARG A 29 8.63 2.77 1.09
C ARG A 29 7.52 3.32 1.96
N LEU A 30 6.51 3.94 1.37
CA LEU A 30 5.35 4.46 2.09
C LEU A 30 4.55 3.32 2.73
N LEU A 31 4.29 2.25 1.98
CA LEU A 31 3.60 1.07 2.47
C LEU A 31 4.36 0.45 3.66
N MET A 32 5.67 0.25 3.53
CA MET A 32 6.52 -0.26 4.62
C MET A 32 6.52 0.65 5.84
N SER A 33 6.66 1.97 5.66
CA SER A 33 6.61 2.94 6.75
C SER A 33 5.28 2.87 7.53
N LEU A 34 4.15 2.79 6.82
CA LEU A 34 2.82 2.70 7.43
C LEU A 34 2.57 1.38 8.16
N LEU A 35 3.11 0.27 7.66
CA LEU A 35 2.92 -1.05 8.25
C LEU A 35 3.87 -1.29 9.44
N LEU A 36 5.12 -0.84 9.34
CA LEU A 36 6.14 -1.04 10.37
C LEU A 36 6.07 -0.04 11.52
N SER A 37 5.28 1.03 11.39
CA SER A 37 4.99 1.98 12.47
C SER A 37 3.91 1.49 13.45
N LYS A 38 3.30 0.33 13.19
CA LYS A 38 2.26 -0.27 14.01
C LYS A 38 2.81 -1.45 14.80
N ASP A 39 2.27 -1.67 15.99
CA ASP A 39 2.61 -2.83 16.81
C ASP A 39 2.12 -4.15 16.18
N SER A 40 1.03 -4.10 15.43
CA SER A 40 0.47 -5.23 14.68
C SER A 40 -0.37 -4.76 13.49
N LEU A 41 -0.52 -5.63 12.49
CA LEU A 41 -1.37 -5.37 11.32
C LEU A 41 -2.80 -5.84 11.60
N SER A 42 -3.78 -5.08 11.12
CA SER A 42 -5.17 -5.55 11.13
C SER A 42 -5.38 -6.68 10.12
N VAL A 43 -6.49 -7.41 10.25
CA VAL A 43 -6.88 -8.43 9.27
C VAL A 43 -7.12 -7.81 7.90
N GLU A 44 -7.69 -6.61 7.82
CA GLU A 44 -7.84 -5.91 6.54
C GLU A 44 -6.49 -5.54 5.94
N GLU A 45 -5.54 -5.10 6.76
CA GLU A 45 -4.20 -4.74 6.29
C GLU A 45 -3.44 -5.94 5.76
N HIS A 46 -3.50 -7.08 6.44
CA HIS A 46 -2.98 -8.34 5.91
C HIS A 46 -3.60 -8.66 4.54
N SER A 47 -4.93 -8.57 4.42
CA SER A 47 -5.63 -8.82 3.16
C SER A 47 -5.19 -7.88 2.03
N TYR A 48 -4.96 -6.60 2.33
CA TYR A 48 -4.47 -5.64 1.33
C TYR A 48 -3.08 -6.01 0.82
N ILE A 49 -2.18 -6.43 1.71
CA ILE A 49 -0.81 -6.82 1.37
C ILE A 49 -0.80 -8.12 0.55
N ASP A 50 -1.59 -9.11 0.94
CA ASP A 50 -1.74 -10.36 0.20
C ASP A 50 -2.23 -10.10 -1.23
N GLN A 51 -3.18 -9.17 -1.41
CA GLN A 51 -3.67 -8.78 -2.73
C GLN A 51 -2.60 -8.08 -3.57
N VAL A 52 -1.76 -7.22 -2.98
CA VAL A 52 -0.64 -6.59 -3.70
C VAL A 52 0.34 -7.66 -4.18
N PHE A 53 0.75 -8.57 -3.30
CA PHE A 53 1.65 -9.68 -3.66
C PHE A 53 1.07 -10.56 -4.76
N GLU A 54 -0.21 -10.93 -4.64
CA GLU A 54 -0.85 -11.79 -5.62
C GLU A 54 -0.92 -11.16 -7.01
N ARG A 55 -1.25 -9.87 -7.07
CA ARG A 55 -1.34 -9.13 -8.33
C ARG A 55 0.04 -8.88 -8.95
N LEU A 56 1.08 -8.68 -8.13
CA LEU A 56 2.48 -8.68 -8.61
C LEU A 56 2.86 -10.04 -9.19
N ARG A 57 2.59 -11.12 -8.47
CA ARG A 57 2.91 -12.50 -8.89
C ARG A 57 2.24 -12.89 -10.20
N ARG A 58 1.01 -12.41 -10.43
CA ARG A 58 0.26 -12.61 -11.68
C ARG A 58 0.64 -11.64 -12.82
N GLY A 59 1.53 -10.69 -12.57
CA GLY A 59 1.88 -9.65 -13.56
C GLY A 59 0.75 -8.65 -13.84
N LEU A 60 -0.22 -8.49 -12.94
CA LEU A 60 -1.32 -7.52 -13.04
C LEU A 60 -0.92 -6.13 -12.55
N ILE A 61 0.12 -6.07 -11.72
CA ILE A 61 0.81 -4.85 -11.31
C ILE A 61 2.27 -5.04 -11.71
N HIS A 62 2.88 -3.98 -12.23
CA HIS A 62 4.30 -3.96 -12.53
C HIS A 62 5.04 -3.12 -11.50
N VAL A 63 6.18 -3.63 -11.05
CA VAL A 63 7.15 -2.78 -10.36
C VAL A 63 7.75 -1.86 -11.40
N VAL A 64 7.64 -0.56 -11.16
CA VAL A 64 8.21 0.48 -12.03
C VAL A 64 9.20 1.32 -11.23
N ASP A 65 10.11 1.96 -11.97
CA ASP A 65 11.21 2.81 -11.48
C ASP A 65 12.37 2.07 -10.80
#